data_AF-A0A8X6V7H8-F1
#
_entry.id   AF-A0A8X6V7H8-F1
#
_cell.length_a   1.000
_cell.length_b   1.000
_cell.length_c   1.000
_cell.angle_alpha   90.00
_cell.angle_beta   90.00
_cell.angle_gamma   90.00
#
_symmetry.space_group_name_H-M   'P 1'
#
loop_
_entity.id
_entity.type
_entity.pdbx_description
1 polymer ?
#
loop_
_entity_poly.entity_id
_entity_poly.type
_entity_poly.pdbx_seq_one_letter_code
_entity_poly.pdbx_strand_id
1 'polypeptide(L)'
;MPRHCSFLKFFLTQFSIISEANGWTEGAKACQLAASLREEAAEVLQTLPDSERLNLNSLYNALDLWFGQNYSKDYARLQMKIRLQKTGESLQEYASKVERLANLSFSDHQATVREVISLQYFVDGLKDGEIQRAVRMANVQDLKSALLYALKLEATTQASRKDCHSIQGVRVTADEPCESRLIKEMEK
;
A
#
# COMPACT_ATOMS: atom_id res chain seq x y z
N MET A 1 7.80 1.24 10.34
CA MET A 1 6.63 1.97 10.87
C MET A 1 6.88 3.45 10.66
N PRO A 2 6.20 4.16 9.75
CA PRO A 2 6.43 5.60 9.59
C PRO A 2 5.38 6.38 10.41
N ARG A 3 5.73 6.79 11.64
CA ARG A 3 4.90 7.64 12.52
C ARG A 3 5.41 9.10 12.61
N HIS A 4 6.30 9.52 11.71
CA HIS A 4 7.08 10.74 11.92
C HIS A 4 6.35 12.03 11.54
N CYS A 5 5.46 11.98 10.53
CA CYS A 5 4.87 13.19 9.97
C CYS A 5 3.86 13.91 10.89
N SER A 6 3.08 13.17 11.68
CA SER A 6 2.15 13.77 12.65
C SER A 6 2.86 14.25 13.92
N PHE A 7 4.00 13.66 14.24
CA PHE A 7 4.73 13.93 15.47
C PHE A 7 5.46 15.28 15.42
N LEU A 8 6.13 15.61 14.30
CA LEU A 8 6.81 16.90 14.16
C LEU A 8 5.84 18.07 14.32
N LYS A 9 4.69 18.03 13.64
CA LYS A 9 3.69 19.11 13.71
C LYS A 9 3.17 19.30 15.13
N PHE A 10 2.87 18.19 15.82
CA PHE A 10 2.44 18.24 17.22
C PHE A 10 3.51 18.82 18.14
N PHE A 11 4.75 18.34 18.00
CA PHE A 11 5.90 18.81 18.77
C PHE A 11 6.14 20.32 18.58
N LEU A 12 6.18 20.81 17.34
CA LEU A 12 6.36 22.22 17.06
C LEU A 12 5.20 23.09 17.58
N THR A 13 3.98 22.55 17.58
CA THR A 13 2.81 23.24 18.14
C THR A 13 2.93 23.38 19.66
N GLN A 14 3.29 22.30 20.36
CA GLN A 14 3.56 22.34 21.80
C GLN A 14 4.71 23.29 22.14
N PHE A 15 5.79 23.24 21.35
CA PHE A 15 6.94 24.13 21.51
C PHE A 15 6.54 25.61 21.37
N SER A 16 5.69 25.96 20.38
CA SER A 16 5.19 27.34 20.21
C SER A 16 4.45 27.81 21.45
N ILE A 17 3.48 27.01 21.92
CA ILE A 17 2.67 27.32 23.12
C ILE A 17 3.56 27.57 24.34
N ILE A 18 4.54 26.69 24.59
CA ILE A 18 5.48 26.80 25.71
C ILE A 18 6.36 28.04 25.55
N SER A 19 6.85 28.30 24.33
CA SER A 19 7.73 29.45 24.07
C SER A 19 7.04 30.79 24.25
N GLU A 20 5.75 30.87 23.89
CA GLU A 20 4.90 32.04 24.06
C GLU A 20 4.57 32.26 25.53
N ALA A 21 4.15 31.21 26.24
CA ALA A 21 3.84 31.27 27.66
C ALA A 21 5.05 31.71 28.51
N ASN A 22 6.27 31.32 28.10
CA ASN A 22 7.50 31.69 28.79
C ASN A 22 8.17 32.97 28.24
N GLY A 23 7.61 33.61 27.21
CA GLY A 23 8.17 34.83 26.62
C GLY A 23 9.59 34.67 26.08
N TRP A 24 9.92 33.52 25.49
CA TRP A 24 11.28 33.27 25.01
C TRP A 24 11.66 34.18 23.84
N THR A 25 12.88 34.72 23.88
CA THR A 25 13.49 35.41 22.74
C THR A 25 13.85 34.42 21.64
N GLU A 26 14.05 34.89 20.40
CA GLU A 26 14.35 34.01 19.26
C GLU A 26 15.61 33.14 19.49
N GLY A 27 16.65 33.71 20.11
CA GLY A 27 17.84 32.95 20.50
C GLY A 27 17.56 31.90 21.58
N ALA A 28 16.74 32.23 22.59
CA ALA A 28 16.35 31.27 23.62
C ALA A 28 15.50 30.12 23.04
N LYS A 29 14.61 30.43 22.09
CA LYS A 29 13.85 29.42 21.34
C LYS A 29 14.78 28.50 20.56
N ALA A 30 15.76 29.03 19.83
CA ALA A 30 16.69 28.21 19.06
C ALA A 30 17.52 27.28 19.96
N CYS A 31 18.09 27.80 21.05
CA CYS A 31 18.84 27.00 22.02
C CYS A 31 17.97 25.88 22.62
N GLN A 32 16.75 26.21 23.03
CA GLN A 32 15.85 25.25 23.66
C GLN A 32 15.34 24.20 22.67
N LEU A 33 15.09 24.60 21.42
CA LEU A 33 14.73 23.69 20.34
C LEU A 33 15.88 22.70 20.09
N ALA A 34 17.10 23.19 19.89
CA ALA A 34 18.28 22.34 19.70
C ALA A 34 18.52 21.39 20.89
N ALA A 35 18.37 21.88 22.12
CA ALA A 35 18.53 21.06 23.34
C ALA A 35 17.42 20.01 23.53
N SER A 36 16.24 20.23 22.95
CA SER A 36 15.10 19.32 23.04
C SER A 36 15.16 18.16 22.03
N LEU A 37 15.99 18.26 20.99
CA LEU A 37 16.16 17.20 20.01
C LEU A 37 16.89 16.01 20.64
N ARG A 38 16.38 14.79 20.38
CA ARG A 38 16.94 13.54 20.91
C ARG A 38 17.10 12.52 19.81
N GLU A 39 18.07 11.63 19.97
CA GLU A 39 18.29 10.46 19.09
C GLU A 39 18.35 10.86 17.61
N GLU A 40 17.54 10.24 16.76
CA GLU A 40 17.46 10.48 15.31
C GLU A 40 17.18 11.96 14.97
N ALA A 41 16.46 12.69 15.84
CA ALA A 41 16.21 14.11 15.62
C ALA A 41 17.43 14.99 15.95
N ALA A 42 18.34 14.55 16.82
CA ALA A 42 19.56 15.27 17.13
C ALA A 42 20.60 15.17 15.99
N GLU A 43 20.53 14.12 15.16
CA GLU A 43 21.38 13.99 13.97
C GLU A 43 21.18 15.14 12.98
N VAL A 44 20.00 15.75 12.94
CA VAL A 44 19.72 16.93 12.12
C VAL A 44 20.67 18.09 12.45
N LEU A 45 21.10 18.23 13.70
CA LEU A 45 22.08 19.25 14.09
C LEU A 45 23.43 19.05 13.42
N GLN A 46 23.82 17.80 13.15
CA GLN A 46 25.08 17.49 12.45
C GLN A 46 25.02 17.85 10.96
N THR A 47 23.82 17.89 10.37
CA THR A 47 23.63 18.26 8.97
C THR A 47 23.75 19.77 8.72
N LEU A 48 23.66 20.58 9.79
CA LEU A 48 23.76 22.02 9.75
C LEU A 48 25.19 22.51 10.06
N PRO A 49 25.66 23.59 9.40
CA PRO A 49 26.91 24.25 9.76
C PRO A 49 26.81 24.89 11.15
N ASP A 50 27.93 24.99 11.86
CA ASP A 50 28.00 25.47 13.25
C ASP A 50 27.32 26.85 13.44
N SER A 51 27.45 27.74 12.46
CA SER A 51 26.86 29.08 12.46
C SER A 51 25.33 29.09 12.41
N GLU A 52 24.71 28.01 11.95
CA GLU A 52 23.25 27.92 11.76
C GLU A 52 22.55 27.05 12.81
N ARG A 53 23.31 26.30 13.64
CA ARG A 53 22.74 25.40 14.66
C ARG A 53 21.94 26.12 15.75
N LEU A 54 22.14 27.43 15.90
CA LEU A 54 21.40 28.28 16.82
C LEU A 54 20.52 29.30 16.08
N ASN A 55 20.34 29.12 14.77
CA ASN A 55 19.37 29.87 13.99
C ASN A 55 18.04 29.11 14.00
N LEU A 56 17.00 29.76 14.52
CA LEU A 56 15.68 29.17 14.66
C LEU A 56 15.10 28.73 13.30
N ASN A 57 15.22 29.55 12.26
CA ASN A 57 14.69 29.24 10.93
C ASN A 57 15.45 28.08 10.26
N SER A 58 16.79 28.05 10.38
CA SER A 58 17.58 26.93 9.85
C SER A 58 17.22 25.60 10.53
N LEU A 59 16.99 25.60 11.85
CA LEU A 59 16.52 24.43 12.58
C LEU A 59 15.14 23.95 12.12
N TYR A 60 14.17 24.87 11.95
CA TYR A 60 12.86 24.52 11.42
C TYR A 60 12.95 23.90 10.02
N ASN A 61 13.72 24.51 9.13
CA ASN A 61 13.88 24.03 7.76
C ASN A 61 14.54 22.65 7.72
N ALA A 62 15.56 22.42 8.54
CA ALA A 62 16.21 21.12 8.61
C ALA A 62 15.24 20.07 9.19
N LEU A 63 14.52 20.39 10.26
CA LEU A 63 13.51 19.47 10.82
C LEU A 63 12.38 19.18 9.83
N ASP A 64 11.92 20.16 9.06
CA ASP A 64 10.88 19.95 8.04
C ASP A 64 11.42 19.18 6.82
N LEU A 65 12.69 19.36 6.46
CA LEU A 65 13.31 18.57 5.40
C LEU A 65 13.39 17.09 5.77
N TRP A 66 13.79 16.77 7.01
CA TRP A 66 14.02 15.40 7.47
C TRP A 66 12.76 14.71 7.99
N PHE A 67 11.88 15.45 8.67
CA PHE A 67 10.69 14.90 9.35
C PHE A 67 9.37 15.53 8.86
N GLY A 68 9.43 16.51 7.97
CA GLY A 68 8.26 17.17 7.43
C GLY A 68 7.54 16.33 6.39
N GLN A 69 6.48 16.94 5.84
CA GLN A 69 5.55 16.25 4.95
C GLN A 69 6.21 15.79 3.65
N ASN A 70 7.26 16.47 3.18
CA ASN A 70 7.91 16.16 1.90
C ASN A 70 8.72 14.87 1.96
N TYR A 71 9.55 14.68 2.99
CA TYR A 71 10.22 13.40 3.23
C TYR A 71 9.21 12.27 3.42
N SER A 72 8.10 12.54 4.14
CA SER A 72 7.01 11.58 4.28
C SER A 72 6.30 11.26 2.96
N LYS A 73 6.14 12.22 2.05
CA LYS A 73 5.52 12.05 0.72
C LYS A 73 6.40 11.22 -0.18
N ASP A 74 7.68 11.55 -0.30
CA ASP A 74 8.61 10.82 -1.16
C ASP A 74 8.84 9.39 -0.66
N TYR A 75 8.94 9.22 0.66
CA TYR A 75 8.96 7.89 1.26
C TYR A 75 7.66 7.12 0.99
N ALA A 76 6.49 7.74 1.12
CA ALA A 76 5.22 7.10 0.79
C ALA A 76 5.12 6.73 -0.71
N ARG A 77 5.65 7.57 -1.62
CA ARG A 77 5.74 7.28 -3.06
C ARG A 77 6.62 6.08 -3.32
N LEU A 78 7.78 6.00 -2.66
CA LEU A 78 8.68 4.86 -2.77
C LEU A 78 8.03 3.58 -2.24
N GLN A 79 7.39 3.66 -1.06
CA GLN A 79 6.62 2.54 -0.52
C GLN A 79 5.51 2.09 -1.46
N MET A 80 4.80 3.02 -2.10
CA MET A 80 3.74 2.72 -3.06
C MET A 80 4.29 1.96 -4.28
N LYS A 81 5.43 2.39 -4.82
CA LYS A 81 6.07 1.77 -6.00
C LYS A 81 6.45 0.30 -5.78
N ILE A 82 6.92 -0.03 -4.58
CA ILE A 82 7.35 -1.40 -4.25
C ILE A 82 6.21 -2.25 -3.69
N ARG A 83 4.99 -1.71 -3.63
CA ARG A 83 3.88 -2.34 -2.90
C ARG A 83 3.15 -3.38 -3.75
N LEU A 84 3.37 -4.64 -3.44
CA LEU A 84 2.63 -5.78 -3.99
C LEU A 84 1.88 -6.51 -2.86
N GLN A 85 0.74 -7.14 -3.16
CA GLN A 85 -0.03 -7.93 -2.20
C GLN A 85 0.82 -9.07 -1.64
N LYS A 86 0.92 -9.16 -0.31
CA LYS A 86 1.75 -10.18 0.35
C LYS A 86 1.03 -11.53 0.39
N THR A 87 1.79 -12.61 0.53
CA THR A 87 1.22 -13.94 0.80
C THR A 87 0.46 -13.91 2.13
N GLY A 88 -0.81 -14.31 2.11
CA GLY A 88 -1.68 -14.32 3.29
C GLY A 88 -2.31 -12.97 3.65
N GLU A 89 -2.01 -11.91 2.88
CA GLU A 89 -2.66 -10.60 3.06
C GLU A 89 -4.02 -10.57 2.33
N SER A 90 -5.07 -10.18 3.05
CA SER A 90 -6.41 -10.07 2.47
C SER A 90 -6.48 -8.93 1.45
N LEU A 91 -7.41 -9.05 0.49
CA LEU A 91 -7.64 -8.01 -0.52
C LEU A 91 -8.02 -6.67 0.12
N GLN A 92 -8.76 -6.70 1.24
CA GLN A 92 -9.20 -5.51 1.97
C GLN A 92 -8.04 -4.81 2.67
N GLU A 93 -7.14 -5.56 3.33
CA GLU A 93 -5.93 -5.00 3.95
C GLU A 93 -5.00 -4.39 2.91
N TYR A 94 -4.86 -5.07 1.76
CA TYR A 94 -4.07 -4.60 0.65
C TYR A 94 -4.64 -3.28 0.10
N ALA A 95 -5.94 -3.24 -0.24
CA ALA A 95 -6.62 -2.04 -0.72
C ALA A 95 -6.51 -0.85 0.26
N SER A 96 -6.76 -1.11 1.55
CA SER A 96 -6.67 -0.08 2.59
C SER A 96 -5.26 0.52 2.71
N LYS A 97 -4.23 -0.32 2.55
CA LYS A 97 -2.83 0.15 2.54
C LYS A 97 -2.52 0.96 1.29
N VAL A 98 -3.01 0.55 0.12
CA VAL A 98 -2.86 1.31 -1.13
C VAL A 98 -3.51 2.68 -1.04
N GLU A 99 -4.78 2.73 -0.60
CA GLU A 99 -5.53 3.99 -0.40
C GLU A 99 -4.81 4.93 0.57
N ARG A 100 -4.34 4.40 1.70
CA ARG A 100 -3.58 5.19 2.69
C ARG A 100 -2.29 5.75 2.08
N LEU A 101 -1.52 4.93 1.37
CA LEU A 101 -0.27 5.36 0.75
C LEU A 101 -0.52 6.40 -0.35
N ALA A 102 -1.56 6.24 -1.16
CA ALA A 102 -1.94 7.21 -2.19
C ALA A 102 -2.35 8.57 -1.57
N ASN A 103 -3.11 8.56 -0.49
CA ASN A 103 -3.49 9.77 0.24
C ASN A 103 -2.29 10.49 0.88
N LEU A 104 -1.28 9.74 1.33
CA LEU A 104 -0.05 10.31 1.88
C LEU A 104 0.90 10.86 0.79
N SER A 105 1.04 10.14 -0.32
CA SER A 105 2.00 10.47 -1.39
C SER A 105 1.52 11.57 -2.35
N PHE A 106 0.20 11.70 -2.51
CA PHE A 106 -0.44 12.61 -3.46
C PHE A 106 -1.46 13.52 -2.77
N SER A 107 -1.20 13.92 -1.52
CA SER A 107 -2.08 14.83 -0.76
C SER A 107 -2.38 16.15 -1.51
N ASP A 108 -1.42 16.61 -2.32
CA ASP A 108 -1.52 17.88 -3.06
C ASP A 108 -2.35 17.76 -4.36
N HIS A 109 -2.72 16.55 -4.76
CA HIS A 109 -3.48 16.30 -5.98
C HIS A 109 -4.99 16.29 -5.70
N GLN A 110 -5.81 16.40 -6.74
CA GLN A 110 -7.27 16.22 -6.59
C GLN A 110 -7.62 14.78 -6.18
N ALA A 111 -8.73 14.62 -5.46
CA ALA A 111 -9.18 13.30 -5.00
C ALA A 111 -9.41 12.32 -6.16
N THR A 112 -9.92 12.80 -7.30
CA THR A 112 -10.11 12.02 -8.52
C THR A 112 -8.80 11.42 -9.05
N VAL A 113 -7.73 12.22 -9.07
CA VAL A 113 -6.40 11.76 -9.50
C VAL A 113 -5.84 10.73 -8.54
N ARG A 114 -6.03 10.92 -7.23
CA ARG A 114 -5.63 9.93 -6.22
C ARG A 114 -6.38 8.61 -6.38
N GLU A 115 -7.66 8.65 -6.69
CA GLU A 115 -8.48 7.46 -6.91
C GLU A 115 -7.98 6.64 -8.09
N VAL A 116 -7.69 7.31 -9.23
CA VAL A 116 -7.14 6.66 -10.43
C VAL A 116 -5.78 6.02 -10.15
N ILE A 117 -4.90 6.74 -9.45
CA ILE A 117 -3.59 6.21 -9.06
C ILE A 117 -3.77 4.99 -8.13
N SER A 118 -4.64 5.10 -7.12
CA SER A 118 -4.90 4.01 -6.17
C SER A 118 -5.43 2.77 -6.87
N LEU A 119 -6.37 2.95 -7.80
CA LEU A 119 -6.94 1.88 -8.60
C LEU A 119 -5.86 1.18 -9.43
N GLN A 120 -5.03 1.94 -10.16
CA GLN A 120 -3.96 1.39 -10.98
C GLN A 120 -2.99 0.55 -10.14
N TYR A 121 -2.51 1.10 -9.02
CA TYR A 121 -1.59 0.39 -8.12
C TYR A 121 -2.22 -0.84 -7.49
N PHE A 122 -3.50 -0.76 -7.10
CA PHE A 122 -4.21 -1.91 -6.56
C PHE A 122 -4.25 -3.04 -7.59
N VAL A 123 -4.68 -2.76 -8.81
CA VAL A 123 -4.78 -3.76 -9.88
C VAL A 123 -3.41 -4.34 -10.22
N ASP A 124 -2.37 -3.52 -10.36
CA ASP A 124 -1.03 -3.97 -10.73
C ASP A 124 -0.35 -4.81 -9.66
N GLY A 125 -0.63 -4.55 -8.38
CA GLY A 125 -0.03 -5.27 -7.28
C GLY A 125 -0.84 -6.43 -6.71
N LEU A 126 -1.99 -6.78 -7.32
CA LEU A 126 -2.71 -8.02 -7.00
C LEU A 126 -1.83 -9.25 -7.22
N LYS A 127 -1.84 -10.18 -6.26
CA LYS A 127 -1.02 -11.40 -6.32
C LYS A 127 -1.61 -12.46 -7.25
N ASP A 128 -2.93 -12.61 -7.22
CA ASP A 128 -3.64 -13.60 -8.04
C ASP A 128 -3.77 -13.08 -9.48
N GLY A 129 -3.08 -13.72 -10.42
CA GLY A 129 -3.08 -13.34 -11.82
C GLY A 129 -4.43 -13.52 -12.52
N GLU A 130 -5.30 -14.40 -12.04
CA GLU A 130 -6.66 -14.56 -12.58
C GLU A 130 -7.55 -13.40 -12.14
N ILE A 131 -7.53 -13.09 -10.84
CA ILE A 131 -8.27 -11.95 -10.28
C ILE A 131 -7.76 -10.65 -10.91
N GLN A 132 -6.45 -10.46 -11.01
CA GLN A 132 -5.85 -9.28 -11.65
C GLN A 132 -6.35 -9.09 -13.09
N ARG A 133 -6.32 -10.15 -13.90
CA ARG A 133 -6.76 -10.10 -15.30
C ARG A 133 -8.24 -9.79 -15.40
N ALA A 134 -9.07 -10.42 -14.58
CA ALA A 134 -10.51 -10.19 -14.57
C ALA A 134 -10.86 -8.76 -14.14
N VAL A 135 -10.20 -8.21 -13.11
CA VAL A 135 -10.41 -6.83 -12.68
C VAL A 135 -9.99 -5.84 -13.77
N ARG A 136 -8.88 -6.09 -14.49
CA ARG A 136 -8.47 -5.27 -15.65
C ARG A 136 -9.53 -5.27 -16.76
N MET A 137 -10.18 -6.40 -17.01
CA MET A 137 -11.23 -6.53 -18.01
C MET A 137 -12.56 -5.89 -17.58
N ALA A 138 -12.81 -5.75 -16.27
CA ALA A 138 -14.07 -5.25 -15.73
C ALA A 138 -14.27 -3.73 -15.89
N ASN A 139 -13.26 -2.98 -16.38
CA ASN A 139 -13.30 -1.52 -16.60
C ASN A 139 -13.85 -0.72 -15.40
N VAL A 140 -13.41 -1.09 -14.21
CA VAL A 140 -13.75 -0.45 -12.94
C VAL A 140 -13.21 0.99 -12.90
N GLN A 141 -13.96 1.91 -12.28
CA GLN A 141 -13.65 3.34 -12.25
C GLN A 141 -13.09 3.82 -10.90
N ASP A 142 -13.26 3.02 -9.85
CA ASP A 142 -12.91 3.37 -8.48
C ASP A 142 -12.33 2.16 -7.73
N LEU A 143 -11.52 2.43 -6.70
CA LEU A 143 -10.83 1.40 -5.93
C LEU A 143 -11.83 0.48 -5.21
N LYS A 144 -12.95 1.04 -4.72
CA LYS A 144 -13.96 0.29 -3.97
C LYS A 144 -14.67 -0.73 -4.84
N SER A 145 -15.06 -0.34 -6.06
CA SER A 145 -15.64 -1.23 -7.06
C SER A 145 -14.65 -2.31 -7.48
N ALA A 146 -13.38 -1.97 -7.66
CA ALA A 146 -12.33 -2.95 -7.95
C ALA A 146 -12.16 -3.98 -6.84
N LEU A 147 -12.15 -3.53 -5.58
CA LEU A 147 -12.07 -4.40 -4.41
C LEU A 147 -13.31 -5.31 -4.31
N LEU A 148 -14.51 -4.76 -4.48
CA LEU A 148 -15.75 -5.53 -4.43
C LEU A 148 -15.79 -6.62 -5.51
N TYR A 149 -15.36 -6.28 -6.73
CA TYR A 149 -15.27 -7.22 -7.83
C TYR A 149 -14.24 -8.33 -7.56
N ALA A 150 -13.06 -7.97 -7.05
CA ALA A 150 -12.03 -8.93 -6.67
C ALA A 150 -12.52 -9.90 -5.57
N LEU A 151 -13.21 -9.39 -4.54
CA LEU A 151 -13.81 -10.21 -3.49
C LEU A 151 -14.87 -11.17 -4.03
N LYS A 152 -15.70 -10.71 -4.98
CA LYS A 152 -16.71 -11.56 -5.63
C LYS A 152 -16.08 -12.71 -6.41
N LEU A 153 -14.97 -12.44 -7.10
CA LEU A 153 -14.21 -13.46 -7.82
C LEU A 153 -13.56 -14.46 -6.86
N GLU A 154 -12.95 -13.99 -5.78
CA GLU A 154 -12.36 -14.86 -4.75
C GLU A 154 -13.41 -15.80 -4.13
N ALA A 155 -14.63 -15.31 -3.85
CA ALA A 155 -15.72 -16.14 -3.37
C ALA A 155 -16.19 -17.16 -4.41
N THR A 156 -16.26 -16.77 -5.69
CA THR A 156 -16.71 -17.64 -6.79
C THR A 156 -15.69 -18.75 -7.08
N THR A 157 -14.39 -18.44 -7.08
CA THR A 157 -13.33 -19.44 -7.28
C THR A 157 -13.20 -20.39 -6.10
N GLN A 158 -13.45 -19.93 -4.87
CA GLN A 158 -13.52 -20.81 -3.71
C GLN A 158 -14.72 -21.77 -3.78
N ALA A 159 -15.88 -21.31 -4.27
CA ALA A 159 -17.05 -22.17 -4.46
C ALA A 159 -16.79 -23.24 -5.54
N SER A 160 -16.30 -22.86 -6.71
CA SER A 160 -16.02 -23.82 -7.80
C SER A 160 -14.95 -24.85 -7.45
N ARG A 161 -13.93 -24.48 -6.65
CA ARG A 161 -12.94 -25.43 -6.12
C ARG A 161 -13.58 -26.47 -5.20
N LYS A 162 -14.51 -26.06 -4.33
CA LYS A 162 -15.24 -26.99 -3.46
C LYS A 162 -16.11 -27.95 -4.29
N ASP A 163 -16.75 -27.45 -5.35
CA ASP A 163 -17.61 -28.26 -6.21
C ASP A 163 -16.83 -29.29 -7.06
N CYS A 164 -15.58 -28.97 -7.46
CA CYS A 164 -14.73 -29.85 -8.26
C CYS A 164 -14.18 -31.05 -7.45
N HIS A 165 -14.06 -30.94 -6.12
CA HIS A 165 -13.63 -32.04 -5.26
C HIS A 165 -14.70 -33.11 -5.06
N SER A 166 -15.97 -32.82 -5.38
CA SER A 166 -17.07 -33.80 -5.33
C SER A 166 -17.17 -34.72 -6.55
N ILE A 167 -16.42 -34.46 -7.63
CA ILE A 167 -16.53 -35.21 -8.90
C ILE A 167 -15.39 -36.23 -9.10
N GLN A 168 -14.39 -36.30 -8.20
CA GLN A 168 -13.32 -37.32 -8.23
C GLN A 168 -13.78 -38.70 -7.71
N GLY A 169 -14.92 -39.19 -8.21
CA GLY A 169 -15.54 -40.44 -7.74
C GLY A 169 -16.31 -41.24 -8.79
N VAL A 170 -16.28 -40.89 -10.08
CA VAL A 170 -16.87 -41.75 -11.13
C VAL A 170 -15.76 -42.34 -11.99
N ARG A 171 -15.31 -43.53 -11.60
CA ARG A 171 -14.50 -44.40 -12.43
C ARG A 171 -15.40 -44.91 -13.56
N VAL A 172 -15.35 -44.27 -14.72
CA VAL A 172 -15.91 -44.85 -15.95
C VAL A 172 -15.05 -46.07 -16.27
N THR A 173 -15.52 -47.25 -15.89
CA THR A 173 -15.03 -48.49 -16.48
C THR A 173 -15.43 -48.44 -17.94
N ALA A 174 -14.45 -48.34 -18.84
CA ALA A 174 -14.68 -48.45 -20.25
C ALA A 174 -15.34 -49.81 -20.53
N ASP A 175 -16.60 -49.77 -20.95
CA ASP A 175 -17.27 -50.91 -21.55
C ASP A 175 -16.51 -51.32 -22.82
N GLU A 176 -16.37 -52.63 -23.00
CA GLU A 176 -15.74 -53.23 -24.16
C GLU A 176 -16.38 -52.76 -25.48
N PRO A 177 -15.60 -52.58 -26.56
CA PRO A 177 -16.16 -52.19 -27.84
C PRO A 177 -16.90 -53.36 -28.50
N CYS A 178 -18.21 -53.22 -28.58
CA CYS A 178 -19.06 -54.05 -29.42
C CYS A 178 -19.10 -53.46 -30.84
N GLU A 179 -18.34 -54.03 -31.78
CA GLU A 179 -18.74 -54.00 -33.20
C GLU A 179 -18.53 -55.36 -33.88
N SER A 180 -19.66 -55.87 -34.36
CA SER A 180 -19.89 -57.09 -35.13
C SER A 180 -19.26 -57.08 -36.52
N ARG A 181 -18.86 -58.26 -37.04
CA ARG A 181 -19.55 -58.92 -38.17
C ARG A 181 -18.85 -60.20 -38.66
N LEU A 182 -19.71 -61.19 -38.86
CA LEU A 182 -19.55 -62.45 -39.59
C LEU A 182 -18.81 -62.29 -40.94
N ILE A 183 -17.98 -63.27 -41.27
CA ILE A 183 -17.99 -64.11 -42.50
C ILE A 183 -16.55 -64.63 -42.73
N LYS A 184 -16.37 -65.94 -42.51
CA LYS A 184 -15.63 -66.88 -43.39
C LYS A 184 -15.58 -68.26 -42.73
N GLU A 185 -16.72 -68.93 -42.70
CA GLU A 185 -16.72 -70.35 -43.04
C GLU A 185 -17.16 -70.44 -44.50
N MET A 186 -16.32 -71.08 -45.31
CA MET A 186 -16.58 -71.77 -46.58
C MET A 186 -15.31 -71.69 -47.42
N GLU A 187 -14.44 -72.69 -47.27
CA GLU A 187 -14.07 -73.58 -48.37
C GLU A 187 -13.14 -74.71 -47.87
N LYS A 188 -13.71 -75.91 -47.86
CA LYS A 188 -13.14 -77.27 -48.02
C LYS A 188 -11.73 -77.59 -47.50
#